data_AF-A0A1E9A0Q1-F1
#
_entry.id   AF-A0A1E9A0Q1-F1
#
_cell.length_a   1.000
_cell.length_b   1.000
_cell.length_c   1.000
_cell.angle_alpha   90.00
_cell.angle_beta   90.00
_cell.angle_gamma   90.00
#
_symmetry.space_group_name_H-M   'P 1'
#
loop_
_entity.id
_entity.type
_entity.pdbx_description
1 polymer ?
#
loop_
_entity_poly.entity_id
_entity_poly.type
_entity_poly.pdbx_seq_one_letter_code
_entity_poly.pdbx_strand_id
1 'polypeptide(L)'
;MDNYKELDRVLSQPYLGDAFYDADVEYVMDVLLPSLKQGEWCALGACLEEKSSLYKYKLAYCIEGYDTSNAFNILMNLILCHDKNILEEVLHLTIRNIGNS
;
A
#
# COMPACT_ATOMS: atom_id res chain seq x y z
N MET A 1 17.35 10.93 3.26
CA MET A 1 15.96 11.06 2.79
C MET A 1 15.11 10.18 3.68
N ASP A 2 13.97 10.69 4.15
CA ASP A 2 13.04 9.95 5.00
C ASP A 2 12.02 9.31 4.03
N ASN A 3 12.26 8.04 3.70
CA ASN A 3 11.52 7.36 2.62
C ASN A 3 10.06 7.15 3.03
N TYR A 4 9.82 6.99 4.34
CA TYR A 4 8.48 6.96 4.90
C TYR A 4 7.73 8.28 4.68
N LYS A 5 8.35 9.44 4.96
CA LYS A 5 7.69 10.74 4.71
C LYS A 5 7.35 10.95 3.24
N GLU A 6 8.22 10.52 2.33
CA GLU A 6 7.97 10.66 0.90
C GLU A 6 6.86 9.72 0.43
N LEU A 7 6.85 8.47 0.91
CA LEU A 7 5.75 7.54 0.70
C LEU A 7 4.42 8.09 1.21
N ASP A 8 4.42 8.63 2.44
CA ASP A 8 3.23 9.23 3.04
C ASP A 8 2.71 10.39 2.20
N ARG A 9 3.61 11.24 1.68
CA ARG A 9 3.28 12.36 0.79
C ARG A 9 2.62 11.88 -0.49
N VAL A 10 3.22 10.92 -1.20
CA VAL A 10 2.72 10.41 -2.49
C VAL A 10 1.35 9.75 -2.32
N LEU A 11 1.19 8.90 -1.31
CA LEU A 11 -0.06 8.19 -1.07
C LEU A 11 -1.18 9.13 -0.59
N SER A 12 -0.84 10.18 0.17
CA SER A 12 -1.80 11.17 0.67
C SER A 12 -2.27 12.18 -0.37
N GLN A 13 -1.57 12.31 -1.50
CA GLN A 13 -1.97 13.27 -2.53
C GLN A 13 -3.35 12.92 -3.11
N PRO A 14 -4.29 13.88 -3.16
CA PRO A 14 -5.55 13.68 -3.87
C PRO A 14 -5.25 13.65 -5.37
N TYR A 15 -5.73 12.62 -6.07
CA TYR A 15 -5.67 12.56 -7.53
C TYR A 15 -7.03 12.97 -8.09
N LEU A 16 -7.01 13.77 -9.16
CA LEU A 16 -8.20 14.07 -9.95
C LEU A 16 -8.38 12.94 -10.97
N GLY A 17 -9.34 12.04 -10.74
CA GLY A 17 -9.61 10.90 -11.62
C GLY A 17 -8.60 9.75 -11.49
N ASP A 18 -8.48 8.90 -12.52
CA ASP A 18 -7.62 7.70 -12.57
C ASP A 18 -6.13 8.04 -12.81
N ALA A 19 -5.58 9.07 -12.15
CA ALA A 19 -4.22 9.54 -12.43
C ALA A 19 -3.12 8.88 -11.57
N PHE A 20 -3.48 8.10 -10.54
CA PHE A 20 -2.53 7.33 -9.74
C PHE A 20 -2.33 5.94 -10.34
N TYR A 21 -1.69 5.78 -11.50
CA TYR A 21 -1.53 4.42 -12.03
C TYR A 21 -0.20 4.09 -12.71
N ASP A 22 0.52 5.06 -13.30
CA ASP A 22 1.76 4.72 -14.02
C ASP A 22 3.02 5.14 -13.25
N ALA A 23 3.47 6.39 -13.37
CA ALA A 23 4.77 6.81 -12.80
C ALA A 23 4.82 6.78 -11.26
N ASP A 24 3.71 7.11 -10.60
CA ASP A 24 3.67 7.14 -9.13
C ASP A 24 3.59 5.73 -8.53
N VAL A 25 2.95 4.79 -9.22
CA VAL A 25 2.94 3.37 -8.80
C VAL A 25 4.33 2.77 -8.94
N GLU A 26 4.96 2.94 -10.11
CA GLU A 26 6.33 2.48 -10.35
C GLU A 26 7.30 3.08 -9.33
N TYR A 27 7.19 4.38 -9.06
CA TYR A 27 8.02 5.05 -8.05
C TYR A 27 7.82 4.47 -6.64
N VAL A 28 6.58 4.21 -6.24
CA VAL A 28 6.30 3.61 -4.94
C VAL A 28 6.85 2.19 -4.86
N MET A 29 6.59 1.37 -5.88
CA MET A 29 6.93 -0.06 -5.91
C MET A 29 8.44 -0.31 -6.04
N ASP A 30 9.11 0.40 -6.93
CA ASP A 30 10.50 0.13 -7.29
C ASP A 30 11.51 0.96 -6.49
N VAL A 31 11.07 2.09 -5.92
CA VAL A 31 11.95 3.01 -5.20
C VAL A 31 11.59 3.12 -3.72
N LEU A 32 10.35 3.49 -3.39
CA LEU A 32 10.02 3.84 -2.00
C LEU A 32 9.91 2.61 -1.10
N LEU A 33 9.07 1.62 -1.45
CA LEU A 33 8.89 0.41 -0.64
C LEU A 33 10.21 -0.35 -0.41
N PRO A 34 11.07 -0.58 -1.44
CA PRO A 34 12.34 -1.27 -1.25
C PRO A 34 13.35 -0.49 -0.40
N SER A 35 13.19 0.84 -0.32
CA SER A 35 14.10 1.71 0.43
C SER A 35 13.67 1.92 1.89
N LEU A 36 12.51 1.39 2.31
CA LEU A 36 12.05 1.49 3.69
C LEU A 36 12.89 0.59 4.62
N LYS A 37 13.34 1.18 5.72
CA LYS A 37 13.98 0.46 6.84
C LYS A 37 12.92 -0.16 7.75
N GLN A 38 13.31 -1.12 8.59
CA GLN A 38 12.38 -1.81 9.49
C GLN A 38 11.57 -0.86 10.39
N GLY A 39 12.19 0.20 10.92
CA GLY A 39 11.48 1.19 11.73
C GLY A 39 10.43 1.99 10.94
N GLU A 40 10.68 2.22 9.65
CA GLU A 40 9.76 2.91 8.75
C GLU A 40 8.57 2.01 8.39
N TRP A 41 8.80 0.70 8.20
CA TRP A 41 7.72 -0.28 8.03
C TRP A 41 6.81 -0.36 9.26
N CYS A 42 7.39 -0.38 10.47
CA CYS A 42 6.61 -0.36 11.70
C CYS A 42 5.77 0.93 11.84
N ALA A 43 6.35 2.09 11.48
CA ALA A 43 5.64 3.36 11.51
C ALA A 43 4.48 3.41 10.52
N LEU A 44 4.70 2.90 9.29
CA LEU A 44 3.67 2.77 8.28
C LEU A 44 2.48 1.96 8.81
N GLY A 45 2.73 0.76 9.36
CA GLY A 45 1.68 -0.09 9.91
C GLY A 45 0.90 0.56 11.06
N ALA A 46 1.60 1.25 11.98
CA ALA A 46 0.99 1.85 13.15
C ALA A 46 0.05 3.03 12.82
N CYS A 47 0.27 3.72 11.71
CA CYS A 47 -0.55 4.88 11.32
C CYS A 47 -1.72 4.52 10.39
N LEU A 48 -1.82 3.28 9.91
CA LEU A 48 -2.77 2.91 8.86
C LEU A 48 -4.21 3.22 9.26
N GLU A 49 -4.61 2.94 10.49
CA GLU A 49 -5.99 3.14 10.96
C GLU A 49 -6.48 4.58 10.69
N GLU A 50 -5.62 5.58 10.95
CA GLU A 50 -5.90 7.01 10.82
C GLU A 50 -5.88 7.52 9.37
N LYS A 51 -5.39 6.73 8.41
CA LYS A 51 -5.30 7.13 7.00
C LYS A 51 -6.63 7.00 6.27
N SER A 52 -6.78 7.82 5.23
CA SER A 52 -7.97 7.80 4.37
C SER A 52 -8.09 6.48 3.60
N SER A 53 -9.31 6.13 3.19
CA SER A 53 -9.54 4.93 2.38
C SER A 53 -8.76 4.95 1.06
N LEU A 54 -8.63 6.13 0.44
CA LEU A 54 -7.84 6.31 -0.79
C LEU A 54 -6.36 6.01 -0.56
N TYR A 55 -5.77 6.50 0.54
CA TYR A 55 -4.38 6.21 0.89
C TYR A 55 -4.16 4.70 1.00
N LYS A 56 -5.04 4.04 1.75
CA LYS A 56 -4.97 2.61 2.00
C LYS A 56 -5.16 1.79 0.72
N TYR A 57 -6.05 2.21 -0.17
CA TYR A 57 -6.26 1.61 -1.49
C TYR A 57 -4.98 1.64 -2.33
N LYS A 58 -4.38 2.83 -2.48
CA LYS A 58 -3.12 3.00 -3.22
C LYS A 58 -2.00 2.14 -2.65
N LEU A 59 -1.90 2.08 -1.32
CA LEU A 59 -0.91 1.27 -0.64
C LEU A 59 -1.12 -0.22 -0.92
N ALA A 60 -2.36 -0.71 -0.83
CA ALA A 60 -2.70 -2.09 -1.14
C ALA A 60 -2.29 -2.46 -2.58
N TYR A 61 -2.61 -1.57 -3.53
CA TYR A 61 -2.27 -1.74 -4.94
C TYR A 61 -0.75 -1.84 -5.16
N CYS A 62 0.05 -0.95 -4.56
CA CYS A 62 1.51 -0.98 -4.70
C CYS A 62 2.17 -2.16 -3.97
N ILE A 63 1.60 -2.62 -2.85
CA ILE A 63 2.18 -3.71 -2.05
C ILE A 63 1.95 -5.08 -2.67
N GLU A 64 0.95 -5.26 -3.53
CA GLU A 64 0.63 -6.55 -4.17
C GLU A 64 1.84 -7.17 -4.88
N GLY A 65 2.72 -6.37 -5.49
CA GLY A 65 3.93 -6.85 -6.16
C GLY A 65 5.14 -7.09 -5.26
N TYR A 66 5.03 -6.89 -3.94
CA TYR A 66 6.17 -6.86 -3.03
C TYR A 66 6.16 -8.03 -2.03
N ASP A 67 6.92 -9.09 -2.34
CA ASP A 67 6.96 -10.32 -1.54
C ASP A 67 7.94 -10.22 -0.35
N THR A 68 7.50 -9.57 0.72
CA THR A 68 8.23 -9.53 2.00
C THR A 68 7.30 -9.72 3.19
N SER A 69 7.84 -10.18 4.33
CA SER A 69 7.06 -10.31 5.58
C SER A 69 6.48 -8.97 6.05
N ASN A 70 7.14 -7.84 5.75
CA ASN A 70 6.62 -6.52 6.07
C ASN A 70 5.41 -6.17 5.20
N ALA A 71 5.47 -6.42 3.89
CA ALA A 71 4.32 -6.27 2.99
C ALA A 71 3.13 -7.13 3.43
N PHE A 72 3.37 -8.40 3.76
CA PHE A 72 2.32 -9.28 4.27
C PHE A 72 1.65 -8.72 5.54
N ASN A 73 2.44 -8.25 6.51
CA ASN A 73 1.90 -7.65 7.73
C ASN A 73 1.06 -6.40 7.45
N ILE A 74 1.47 -5.56 6.49
CA ILE A 74 0.69 -4.39 6.08
C ILE A 74 -0.63 -4.81 5.42
N LEU A 75 -0.62 -5.78 4.51
CA LEU A 75 -1.85 -6.30 3.89
C LEU A 75 -2.81 -6.86 4.94
N MET A 76 -2.30 -7.59 5.94
CA MET A 76 -3.12 -8.08 7.05
C MET A 76 -3.71 -6.93 7.89
N ASN A 77 -2.94 -5.89 8.20
CA ASN A 77 -3.46 -4.70 8.89
C ASN A 77 -4.54 -3.99 8.08
N LEU A 78 -4.39 -3.90 6.75
CA LEU A 78 -5.38 -3.30 5.85
C LEU A 78 -6.70 -4.10 5.84
N ILE A 79 -6.62 -5.43 5.79
CA ILE A 79 -7.77 -6.35 5.91
C ILE A 79 -8.49 -6.16 7.25
N LEU A 80 -7.73 -6.02 8.34
CA LEU A 80 -8.27 -5.90 9.70
C LEU A 80 -8.80 -4.50 10.04
N CYS A 81 -8.47 -3.46 9.26
CA CYS A 81 -8.96 -2.08 9.47
C CYS A 81 -10.46 -1.87 9.21
N HIS A 82 -11.25 -2.93 8.97
CA HIS A 82 -12.71 -2.92 8.82
C HIS A 82 -13.30 -2.00 7.73
N ASP A 83 -12.49 -1.47 6.81
CA ASP A 83 -12.97 -0.74 5.65
C ASP A 83 -13.38 -1.73 4.56
N LYS A 84 -14.70 -1.91 4.38
CA LYS A 84 -15.26 -2.93 3.48
C LYS A 84 -14.76 -2.80 2.05
N ASN A 85 -14.52 -1.58 1.57
CA ASN A 85 -14.07 -1.33 0.20
C ASN A 85 -12.62 -1.78 0.00
N ILE A 86 -11.80 -1.69 1.04
CA ILE A 86 -10.39 -2.11 1.01
C ILE A 86 -10.31 -3.64 1.12
N LEU A 87 -11.16 -4.23 1.96
CA LEU A 87 -11.24 -5.67 2.11
C LEU A 87 -11.57 -6.38 0.78
N GLU A 88 -12.55 -5.88 0.05
CA GLU A 88 -12.95 -6.45 -1.25
C GLU A 88 -11.84 -6.33 -2.29
N GLU A 89 -11.14 -5.21 -2.34
CA GLU A 89 -10.01 -5.03 -3.26
C GLU A 89 -8.85 -5.96 -2.92
N VAL A 90 -8.42 -6.00 -1.65
CA VAL A 90 -7.32 -6.89 -1.22
C VAL A 90 -7.68 -8.37 -1.48
N LEU A 91 -8.93 -8.76 -1.28
CA LEU A 91 -9.43 -10.10 -1.63
C LEU A 91 -9.39 -10.36 -3.14
N HIS A 92 -9.85 -9.42 -3.96
CA HIS A 92 -9.79 -9.56 -5.42
C HIS A 92 -8.36 -9.73 -5.92
N LEU A 93 -7.43 -8.91 -5.44
CA LEU A 93 -6.01 -9.00 -5.76
C LEU A 93 -5.42 -10.37 -5.34
N THR A 94 -5.71 -10.81 -4.11
CA THR A 94 -5.23 -12.11 -3.60
C THR A 94 -5.79 -13.30 -4.40
N ILE A 95 -7.08 -13.29 -4.73
CA ILE A 95 -7.74 -14.37 -5.49
C ILE A 95 -7.22 -14.43 -6.93
N ARG A 96 -6.97 -13.27 -7.56
CA ARG A 96 -6.45 -13.19 -8.92
C ARG A 96 -5.07 -13.84 -9.06
N ASN A 97 -4.24 -13.78 -8.02
CA ASN A 97 -2.92 -14.43 -8.02
C ASN A 97 -2.99 -15.95 -7.83
N ILE A 98 -3.97 -16.47 -7.07
CA ILE A 98 -4.19 -17.92 -6.92
C ILE A 98 -4.73 -18.53 -8.23
N GLY A 99 -5.57 -17.80 -8.97
CA GLY A 99 -6.17 -18.29 -10.21
C GLY A 99 -5.24 -18.28 -11.44
N ASN A 100 -4.09 -17.61 -11.36
CA ASN A 100 -3.10 -17.51 -12.44
C ASN A 100 -1.82 -18.32 -12.17
N SER A 101 -1.78 -19.13 -11.10
CA SER A 101 -0.67 -20.05 -10.76
C SER A 101 -0.92 -21.47 -11.22
#